data_AF-A0A1T5MQD4-F1
#
_entry.id   AF-A0A1T5MQD4-F1
#
_cell.length_a   1.000
_cell.length_b   1.000
_cell.length_c   1.000
_cell.angle_alpha   90.00
_cell.angle_beta   90.00
_cell.angle_gamma   90.00
#
_symmetry.space_group_name_H-M   'P 1'
#
loop_
_entity.id
_entity.type
_entity.pdbx_description
1 polymer ?
#
loop_
_entity_poly.entity_id
_entity_poly.type
_entity_poly.pdbx_seq_one_letter_code
_entity_poly.pdbx_strand_id
1 'polypeptide(L)'
;MRKTKFSDEDLIKCLKSYIQENNEIPTIKQFQKYNKQVGISICNRIGWNIAIMRAGFEPKNIQVKPYKEFYKADINTVLEMTKEVIDKFLLKHDRLPKAREFEKLDMPYFRFYYEKFNCTYTEFLIDILGYNEEFLSSSSR
;
A
#
# COMPACT_ATOMS: atom_id res chain seq x y z
N MET A 1 8.47 35.00 1.35
CA MET A 1 7.83 33.82 2.01
C MET A 1 6.32 33.85 1.73
N ARG A 2 5.73 32.84 1.07
CA ARG A 2 4.27 32.75 0.94
C ARG A 2 3.68 32.42 2.31
N LYS A 3 2.96 33.35 2.92
CA LYS A 3 2.19 33.10 4.17
C LYS A 3 1.20 31.97 3.89
N THR A 4 1.34 30.85 4.61
CA THR A 4 0.32 29.82 4.63
C THR A 4 -0.92 30.39 5.31
N LYS A 5 -2.09 30.26 4.66
CA LYS A 5 -3.34 30.87 5.14
C LYS A 5 -3.88 30.20 6.42
N PHE A 6 -3.35 29.03 6.79
CA PHE A 6 -3.80 28.22 7.92
C PHE A 6 -2.60 27.65 8.69
N SER A 7 -2.63 27.72 10.02
CA SER A 7 -1.71 26.98 10.90
C SER A 7 -2.06 25.48 10.91
N ASP A 8 -1.15 24.61 11.37
CA ASP A 8 -1.47 23.18 11.49
C ASP A 8 -2.64 22.94 12.46
N GLU A 9 -2.76 23.76 13.51
CA GLU A 9 -3.87 23.71 14.47
C GLU A 9 -5.20 24.07 13.80
N ASP A 10 -5.23 25.10 12.94
CA ASP A 10 -6.42 25.46 12.17
C ASP A 10 -6.87 24.31 11.25
N LEU A 11 -5.90 23.63 10.62
CA LEU A 11 -6.17 22.49 9.75
C LEU A 11 -6.80 21.33 10.54
N ILE A 12 -6.23 20.99 11.71
CA ILE A 12 -6.73 19.92 12.58
C ILE A 12 -8.12 20.28 13.13
N LYS A 13 -8.32 21.54 13.56
CA LYS A 13 -9.61 22.02 14.05
C LYS A 13 -10.69 21.93 12.98
N CYS A 14 -10.39 22.34 11.75
CA CYS A 14 -11.32 22.25 10.63
C CYS A 14 -11.72 20.79 10.32
N LEU A 15 -10.75 19.86 10.33
CA LEU A 15 -11.02 18.43 10.17
C LEU A 15 -11.87 17.89 11.32
N LYS A 16 -11.55 18.24 12.56
CA LYS A 16 -12.30 17.82 13.75
C LYS A 16 -13.76 18.26 13.70
N SER A 17 -14.03 19.54 13.38
CA SER A 17 -15.40 20.06 13.25
C SER A 17 -16.19 19.29 12.20
N TYR A 18 -15.61 19.02 11.03
CA TYR A 18 -16.28 18.24 9.99
C TYR A 18 -16.64 16.82 10.48
N ILE A 19 -15.72 16.13 11.17
CA ILE A 19 -15.98 14.78 11.68
C ILE A 19 -17.12 14.80 12.70
N GLN A 20 -17.14 15.79 13.60
CA GLN A 20 -18.19 15.94 14.61
C GLN A 20 -19.55 16.27 14.00
N GLU A 21 -19.60 17.13 12.99
CA GLU A 21 -20.83 17.52 12.29
C GLU A 21 -21.45 16.37 11.48
N ASN A 22 -20.61 15.55 10.86
CA ASN A 22 -21.07 14.44 9.99
C ASN A 22 -21.13 13.10 10.72
N ASN A 23 -20.67 13.04 11.98
CA ASN A 23 -20.48 11.82 12.77
C ASN A 23 -19.76 10.70 11.99
N GLU A 24 -18.85 11.08 11.10
CA GLU A 24 -18.14 10.17 10.19
C GLU A 24 -16.72 10.68 9.93
N ILE A 25 -15.76 9.75 9.88
CA ILE A 25 -14.38 10.03 9.48
C ILE A 25 -14.30 10.06 7.95
N PRO A 26 -14.05 11.23 7.33
CA PRO A 26 -14.02 11.33 5.88
C PRO A 26 -12.79 10.66 5.27
N THR A 27 -12.94 10.24 4.02
CA THR A 27 -11.81 10.04 3.11
C THR A 27 -11.22 11.40 2.68
N ILE A 28 -9.96 11.39 2.22
CA ILE A 28 -9.31 12.58 1.64
C ILE A 28 -10.21 13.24 0.59
N LYS A 29 -10.82 12.44 -0.30
CA LYS A 29 -11.67 12.95 -1.39
C LYS A 29 -12.95 13.61 -0.87
N GLN A 30 -13.62 13.00 0.11
CA GLN A 30 -14.84 13.59 0.70
C GLN A 30 -14.53 14.93 1.36
N PHE A 31 -13.46 15.00 2.16
CA PHE A 31 -13.10 16.24 2.83
C PHE A 31 -12.59 17.31 1.86
N GLN A 32 -11.84 16.94 0.81
CA GLN A 32 -11.42 17.90 -0.22
C GLN A 32 -12.61 18.45 -1.04
N LYS A 33 -13.71 17.71 -1.15
CA LYS A 33 -14.96 18.22 -1.74
C LYS A 33 -15.61 19.29 -0.85
N TYR A 34 -15.51 19.13 0.47
CA TYR A 34 -15.98 20.11 1.45
C TYR A 34 -15.06 21.34 1.52
N ASN A 35 -13.75 21.13 1.69
CA ASN A 35 -12.75 22.18 1.73
C ASN A 35 -11.43 21.75 1.09
N LYS A 36 -11.31 22.03 -0.21
CA LYS A 36 -10.17 21.63 -1.05
C LYS A 36 -8.83 22.14 -0.52
N GLN A 37 -8.76 23.42 -0.12
CA GLN A 37 -7.49 24.04 0.28
C GLN A 37 -6.97 23.46 1.60
N VAL A 38 -7.86 23.25 2.58
CA VAL A 38 -7.52 22.63 3.86
C VAL A 38 -7.14 21.17 3.64
N GLY A 39 -7.91 20.41 2.86
CA GLY A 39 -7.61 19.00 2.58
C GLY A 39 -6.26 18.79 1.89
N ILE A 40 -5.89 19.63 0.93
CA ILE A 40 -4.55 19.63 0.30
C ILE A 40 -3.47 19.99 1.33
N SER A 41 -3.71 21.01 2.16
CA SER A 41 -2.74 21.45 3.17
C SER A 41 -2.47 20.36 4.22
N ILE A 42 -3.51 19.65 4.66
CA ILE A 42 -3.38 18.51 5.57
C ILE A 42 -2.52 17.42 4.94
N CYS A 43 -2.80 17.03 3.70
CA CYS A 43 -2.06 15.97 3.01
C CYS A 43 -0.58 16.32 2.85
N ASN A 44 -0.27 17.57 2.52
CA ASN A 44 1.11 18.00 2.23
C ASN A 44 1.95 18.26 3.49
N ARG A 45 1.33 18.72 4.59
CA ARG A 45 2.07 19.21 5.77
C ARG A 45 2.03 18.25 6.95
N ILE A 46 0.90 17.57 7.17
CA ILE A 46 0.66 16.78 8.38
C ILE A 46 0.58 15.29 8.04
N GLY A 47 -0.04 14.95 6.92
CA GLY A 47 -0.45 13.59 6.59
C GLY A 47 -1.85 13.28 7.13
N TRP A 48 -2.69 12.68 6.28
CA TRP A 48 -4.12 12.49 6.55
C TRP A 48 -4.40 11.73 7.85
N ASN A 49 -3.77 10.56 8.01
CA ASN A 49 -4.00 9.72 9.20
C ASN A 49 -3.46 10.39 10.47
N ILE A 50 -2.34 11.11 10.39
CA ILE A 50 -1.79 11.86 11.52
C ILE A 50 -2.75 12.98 11.92
N ALA A 51 -3.35 13.68 10.95
CA ALA A 51 -4.34 14.71 11.23
C ALA A 51 -5.60 14.14 11.90
N ILE A 52 -6.09 12.97 11.49
CA ILE A 52 -7.22 12.29 12.13
C ILE A 52 -6.87 11.91 13.59
N MET A 53 -5.70 11.33 13.83
CA MET A 53 -5.23 11.00 15.18
C MET A 53 -5.09 12.25 16.06
N ARG A 54 -4.51 13.34 15.52
CA ARG A 54 -4.39 14.62 16.23
C ARG A 54 -5.75 15.29 16.48
N ALA A 55 -6.75 15.02 15.65
CA ALA A 55 -8.13 15.44 15.88
C ALA A 55 -8.83 14.64 16.98
N GLY A 56 -8.21 13.56 17.47
CA GLY A 56 -8.71 12.70 18.55
C GLY A 56 -9.56 11.53 18.06
N PHE A 57 -9.42 11.12 16.79
CA PHE A 57 -10.17 10.01 16.20
C PHE A 57 -9.24 8.92 15.68
N GLU A 58 -9.77 7.71 15.55
CA GLU A 58 -9.04 6.59 14.94
C GLU A 58 -9.22 6.58 13.42
N PRO A 59 -8.15 6.69 12.60
CA PRO A 59 -8.29 6.73 11.15
C PRO A 59 -8.95 5.46 10.59
N LYS A 60 -10.05 5.65 9.86
CA LYS A 60 -10.93 4.59 9.28
C LYS A 60 -10.24 3.58 8.36
N ASN A 61 -8.98 3.79 8.01
CA ASN A 61 -8.17 2.90 7.18
C ASN A 61 -6.69 3.21 7.40
N ILE A 62 -6.11 2.69 8.47
CA ILE A 62 -4.71 2.23 8.35
C ILE A 62 -4.81 0.89 7.61
N GLN A 63 -5.13 0.93 6.31
CA GLN A 63 -4.64 -0.14 5.45
C GLN A 63 -3.13 0.03 5.48
N VAL A 64 -2.48 -0.59 6.48
CA VAL A 64 -1.12 -1.04 6.32
C VAL A 64 -1.22 -1.89 5.08
N LYS A 65 -0.86 -1.33 3.93
CA LYS A 65 -0.85 -2.14 2.71
C LYS A 65 -0.02 -3.36 3.09
N PRO A 66 -0.56 -4.59 2.97
CA PRO A 66 0.05 -5.79 3.56
C PRO A 66 1.53 -5.92 3.16
N TYR A 67 1.88 -5.44 1.98
CA TYR A 67 3.27 -5.36 1.52
C TYR A 67 4.24 -4.58 2.43
N LYS A 68 3.79 -3.67 3.33
CA LYS A 68 4.69 -2.93 4.24
C LYS A 68 5.36 -3.84 5.26
N GLU A 69 4.75 -4.97 5.58
CA GLU A 69 5.32 -5.98 6.47
C GLU A 69 6.57 -6.60 5.83
N PHE A 70 6.57 -6.81 4.51
CA PHE A 70 7.71 -7.31 3.75
C PHE A 70 8.96 -6.43 3.89
N TYR A 71 8.80 -5.11 3.99
CA TYR A 71 9.94 -4.18 4.12
C TYR A 71 10.57 -4.19 5.53
N LYS A 72 9.88 -4.73 6.52
CA LYS A 72 10.36 -4.84 7.92
C LYS A 72 10.80 -6.26 8.28
N ALA A 73 10.32 -7.24 7.53
CA ALA A 73 10.62 -8.65 7.71
C ALA A 73 12.06 -8.99 7.31
N ASP A 74 12.60 -10.04 7.93
CA ASP A 74 13.82 -10.69 7.48
C ASP A 74 13.58 -11.45 6.16
N ILE A 75 14.67 -11.92 5.56
CA ILE A 75 14.62 -12.49 4.21
C ILE A 75 13.79 -13.78 4.13
N ASN A 76 13.81 -14.63 5.16
CA ASN A 76 13.07 -15.89 5.14
C ASN A 76 11.57 -15.62 5.28
N THR A 77 11.20 -14.74 6.20
CA THR A 77 9.82 -14.28 6.37
C THR A 77 9.28 -13.65 5.09
N VAL A 78 10.08 -12.84 4.38
CA VAL A 78 9.69 -12.29 3.06
C VAL A 78 9.39 -13.41 2.06
N LEU A 79 10.24 -14.45 1.98
CA LEU A 79 10.04 -15.56 1.06
C LEU A 79 8.77 -16.36 1.39
N GLU A 80 8.51 -16.65 2.67
CA GLU A 80 7.30 -17.33 3.13
C GLU A 80 6.03 -16.54 2.78
N MET A 81 5.99 -15.25 3.13
CA MET A 81 4.86 -14.38 2.79
C MET A 81 4.62 -14.30 1.27
N THR A 82 5.70 -14.22 0.49
CA THR A 82 5.61 -14.20 -0.97
C THR A 82 5.06 -15.52 -1.50
N LYS A 83 5.54 -16.63 -0.95
CA LYS A 83 5.11 -17.98 -1.33
C LYS A 83 3.63 -18.17 -1.08
N GLU A 84 3.12 -17.77 0.09
CA GLU A 84 1.69 -17.85 0.40
C GLU A 84 0.80 -17.07 -0.59
N VAL A 85 1.25 -15.88 -1.01
CA VAL A 85 0.50 -15.07 -1.98
C VAL A 85 0.48 -15.74 -3.36
N ILE A 86 1.61 -16.32 -3.78
CA ILE A 86 1.70 -17.04 -5.05
C ILE A 86 0.95 -18.36 -5.00
N ASP A 87 0.99 -19.10 -3.89
CA ASP A 87 0.24 -20.36 -3.71
C ASP A 87 -1.26 -20.12 -3.84
N LYS A 88 -1.78 -19.04 -3.26
CA LYS A 88 -3.19 -18.63 -3.43
C LYS A 88 -3.53 -18.32 -4.89
N PHE A 89 -2.60 -17.70 -5.62
CA PHE A 89 -2.77 -17.45 -7.05
C PHE A 89 -2.75 -18.77 -7.83
N LEU A 90 -1.77 -19.63 -7.56
CA LEU A 90 -1.60 -20.93 -8.20
C LEU A 90 -2.83 -21.81 -8.01
N LEU A 91 -3.34 -21.93 -6.78
CA LEU A 91 -4.57 -22.68 -6.47
C LEU A 91 -5.79 -22.20 -7.26
N LYS A 92 -5.86 -20.89 -7.52
CA LYS A 92 -7.00 -20.27 -8.22
C LYS A 92 -6.89 -20.36 -9.75
N HIS A 93 -5.67 -20.35 -10.28
CA HIS A 93 -5.41 -20.18 -11.70
C HIS A 93 -4.73 -21.39 -12.36
N ASP A 94 -4.30 -22.36 -11.57
CA ASP A 94 -3.55 -23.56 -11.99
C ASP A 94 -2.27 -23.22 -12.77
N ARG A 95 -1.68 -22.06 -12.47
CA ARG A 95 -0.43 -21.56 -13.05
C ARG A 95 0.19 -20.48 -12.17
N LEU A 96 1.48 -20.23 -12.37
CA LEU A 96 2.18 -19.10 -11.76
C LEU A 96 1.72 -17.77 -12.39
N PRO A 97 1.78 -16.66 -11.63
CA PRO A 97 1.47 -15.35 -12.15
C PRO A 97 2.47 -14.94 -13.23
N LYS A 98 2.01 -14.21 -14.26
CA LYS A 98 2.91 -13.45 -15.13
C LYS A 98 3.42 -12.22 -14.38
N ALA A 99 4.55 -11.65 -14.79
CA ALA A 99 5.10 -10.44 -14.18
C ALA A 99 4.06 -9.31 -14.00
N ARG A 100 3.21 -9.06 -15.01
CA ARG A 100 2.14 -8.03 -14.91
C ARG A 100 1.02 -8.35 -13.91
N GLU A 101 0.80 -9.63 -13.61
CA GLU A 101 -0.19 -10.09 -12.62
C GLU A 101 0.41 -10.06 -11.22
N PHE A 102 1.70 -10.43 -11.09
CA PHE A 102 2.46 -10.32 -9.85
C PHE A 102 2.39 -8.92 -9.25
N GLU A 103 2.56 -7.89 -10.08
CA GLU A 103 2.48 -6.48 -9.66
C GLU A 103 1.10 -6.03 -9.15
N LYS A 104 0.07 -6.87 -9.34
CA LYS A 104 -1.29 -6.61 -8.87
C LYS A 104 -1.65 -7.42 -7.61
N LEU A 105 -0.75 -8.29 -7.16
CA LEU A 105 -0.94 -9.07 -5.94
C LEU A 105 -0.63 -8.20 -4.72
N ASP A 106 -1.12 -8.63 -3.56
CA ASP A 106 -0.98 -7.90 -2.28
C ASP A 106 0.43 -8.04 -1.67
N MET A 107 1.47 -7.75 -2.47
CA MET A 107 2.88 -7.84 -2.11
C MET A 107 3.73 -6.76 -2.81
N PRO A 108 5.02 -6.56 -2.45
CA PRO A 108 5.89 -5.57 -3.08
C PRO A 108 6.07 -5.78 -4.59
N TYR A 109 6.49 -4.71 -5.28
CA TYR A 109 6.85 -4.77 -6.70
C TYR A 109 8.02 -5.72 -6.94
N PHE A 110 8.15 -6.30 -8.16
CA PHE A 110 9.25 -7.24 -8.43
C PHE A 110 10.64 -6.64 -8.17
N ARG A 111 10.79 -5.33 -8.41
CA ARG A 111 12.04 -4.59 -8.12
C ARG A 111 12.54 -4.79 -6.69
N PHE A 112 11.66 -4.92 -5.71
CA PHE A 112 12.04 -5.18 -4.31
C PHE A 112 12.82 -6.51 -4.16
N TYR A 113 12.40 -7.54 -4.90
CA TYR A 113 13.06 -8.85 -4.88
C TYR A 113 14.34 -8.82 -5.72
N TYR A 114 14.33 -8.16 -6.87
CA TYR A 114 15.54 -7.94 -7.68
C TYR A 114 16.65 -7.28 -6.84
N GLU A 115 16.34 -6.23 -6.08
CA GLU A 115 17.33 -5.54 -5.24
C GLU A 115 17.89 -6.43 -4.10
N LYS A 116 17.15 -7.46 -3.67
CA LYS A 116 17.55 -8.37 -2.59
C LYS A 116 18.30 -9.61 -3.07
N PHE A 117 17.89 -10.17 -4.21
CA PHE A 117 18.35 -11.47 -4.70
C PHE A 117 19.15 -11.37 -6.01
N ASN A 118 19.12 -10.21 -6.69
CA ASN A 118 19.77 -9.97 -7.97
C ASN A 118 19.44 -11.04 -9.02
N CYS A 119 18.16 -11.39 -9.12
CA CYS A 119 17.66 -12.44 -10.02
C CYS A 119 16.54 -11.90 -10.91
N THR A 120 16.31 -12.55 -12.05
CA THR A 120 15.17 -12.28 -12.92
C THR A 120 13.86 -12.77 -12.31
N TYR A 121 12.73 -12.36 -12.90
CA TYR A 121 11.41 -12.79 -12.43
C TYR A 121 11.24 -14.31 -12.45
N THR A 122 11.70 -14.96 -13.52
CA THR A 122 11.60 -16.42 -13.66
C THR A 122 12.50 -17.13 -12.66
N GLU A 123 13.77 -16.71 -12.55
CA GLU A 123 14.71 -17.26 -11.56
C GLU A 123 14.19 -17.08 -10.13
N PHE A 124 13.52 -15.96 -9.83
CA PHE A 124 12.90 -15.76 -8.52
C PHE A 124 11.82 -16.81 -8.21
N LEU A 125 10.94 -17.13 -9.17
CA LEU A 125 9.90 -18.13 -8.95
C LEU A 125 10.48 -19.55 -8.85
N ILE A 126 11.42 -19.90 -9.73
CA ILE A 126 11.92 -21.26 -9.86
C ILE A 126 13.05 -21.52 -8.87
N ASP A 127 14.13 -20.74 -8.94
CA ASP A 127 15.36 -21.01 -8.20
C ASP A 127 15.29 -20.52 -6.75
N ILE A 128 14.60 -19.40 -6.50
CA ILE A 128 14.50 -18.82 -5.16
C ILE A 128 13.29 -19.37 -4.39
N LEU A 129 12.10 -19.41 -5.00
CA LEU A 129 10.88 -19.89 -4.33
C LEU A 129 10.60 -21.40 -4.51
N GLY A 130 11.31 -22.06 -5.44
CA GLY A 130 11.25 -23.50 -5.64
C GLY A 130 10.00 -23.97 -6.39
N TYR A 131 9.38 -23.14 -7.23
CA TYR A 131 8.25 -23.57 -8.04
C TYR A 131 8.70 -24.37 -9.25
N ASN A 132 7.82 -25.26 -9.74
CA ASN A 132 8.07 -26.03 -10.95
C ASN A 132 7.82 -25.16 -12.21
N GLU A 133 8.75 -25.23 -13.17
CA GLU A 133 8.69 -24.51 -14.44
C GLU A 133 7.46 -24.86 -15.28
N GLU A 134 6.88 -26.04 -15.10
CA GLU A 134 5.65 -26.48 -15.77
C GLU A 134 4.45 -25.57 -15.49
N PHE A 135 4.44 -24.89 -14.34
CA PHE A 135 3.40 -23.93 -13.99
C PHE A 135 3.63 -22.54 -14.59
N LEU A 136 4.77 -22.28 -15.24
CA LEU A 136 4.95 -21.03 -15.97
C LEU A 136 3.98 -21.03 -17.14
N SER A 137 3.12 -20.00 -17.18
CA SER A 137 2.25 -19.82 -18.33
C SER A 137 3.10 -19.76 -19.60
N SER A 138 2.75 -20.55 -20.62
CA SER A 138 3.40 -20.48 -21.92
C SER A 138 3.37 -19.01 -22.38
N SER A 139 4.54 -18.38 -22.45
CA SER A 139 4.66 -17.05 -23.03
C SER A 139 4.27 -17.18 -24.50
N SER A 140 3.01 -16.86 -24.82
CA SER A 140 2.60 -16.60 -26.19
C SER A 140 3.54 -15.52 -26.72
N ARG A 141 4.30 -15.89 -27.75
CA ARG A 141 5.20 -15.03 -28.53
C ARG A 141 4.47 -13.80 -29.04
#